data_AF-A0A9N9KJB7-F1
#
_entry.id   AF-A0A9N9KJB7-F1
#
_cell.length_a   1.000
_cell.length_b   1.000
_cell.length_c   1.000
_cell.angle_alpha   90.00
_cell.angle_beta   90.00
_cell.angle_gamma   90.00
#
_symmetry.space_group_name_H-M   'P 1'
#
loop_
_entity.id
_entity.type
_entity.pdbx_description
1 polymer ?
#
loop_
_entity_poly.entity_id
_entity_poly.type
_entity_poly.pdbx_seq_one_letter_code
_entity_poly.pdbx_strand_id
1 'polypeptide(L)' 'EEYDKTKASDEENVRFASKYLRETVIRMLIIEFTTLAVSPVDGTSLTATMHRRGINMRYLGIIANIVNELEDHKLDHIK' A
#
# COMPACT_ATOMS: atom_id res chain seq x y z
N GLU A 1 -35.30 -3.73 6.22
CA GLU A 1 -35.20 -4.42 4.92
C GLU A 1 -34.30 -3.69 3.92
N GLU A 2 -34.70 -2.54 3.35
CA GLU A 2 -33.84 -1.82 2.39
C GLU A 2 -32.57 -1.27 3.04
N TYR A 3 -32.68 -0.68 4.24
CA TYR A 3 -31.55 -0.21 5.03
C TYR A 3 -30.51 -1.30 5.32
N ASP A 4 -30.96 -2.50 5.68
CA ASP A 4 -30.07 -3.62 6.00
C ASP A 4 -29.33 -4.14 4.76
N LYS A 5 -29.99 -4.11 3.59
CA LYS A 5 -29.36 -4.45 2.30
C LYS A 5 -28.29 -3.42 1.92
N THR A 6 -28.59 -2.12 2.06
CA THR A 6 -27.61 -1.05 1.80
C THR A 6 -26.40 -1.17 2.71
N LYS A 7 -26.62 -1.39 4.02
CA LYS A 7 -25.54 -1.60 4.99
C LYS A 7 -24.66 -2.80 4.62
N ALA A 8 -25.28 -3.94 4.27
CA ALA A 8 -24.52 -5.14 3.89
C ALA A 8 -23.67 -4.90 2.63
N SER A 9 -24.22 -4.20 1.63
CA SER A 9 -23.50 -3.80 0.42
C SER A 9 -22.33 -2.86 0.72
N ASP A 10 -22.53 -1.87 1.60
CA ASP A 10 -21.46 -0.94 1.99
C ASP A 10 -20.32 -1.65 2.72
N GLU A 11 -20.63 -2.58 3.62
CA GLU A 11 -19.62 -3.41 4.27
C GLU A 11 -18.85 -4.28 3.27
N GLU A 12 -19.53 -4.82 2.26
CA GLU A 12 -18.89 -5.60 1.20
C GLU A 12 -17.95 -4.74 0.35
N ASN A 13 -18.37 -3.54 -0.01
CA ASN A 13 -17.53 -2.57 -0.71
C ASN A 13 -16.28 -2.22 0.10
N VAL A 14 -16.40 -2.01 1.43
CA VAL A 14 -15.26 -1.76 2.31
C VAL A 14 -14.30 -2.96 2.33
N ARG A 15 -14.81 -4.19 2.36
CA ARG A 15 -14.00 -5.42 2.27
C ARG A 15 -13.25 -5.49 0.94
N PHE A 16 -13.91 -5.21 -0.18
CA PHE A 16 -13.27 -5.21 -1.51
C PHE A 16 -12.22 -4.11 -1.63
N ALA A 17 -12.51 -2.88 -1.20
CA ALA A 17 -11.56 -1.78 -1.22
C ALA A 17 -10.32 -2.09 -0.36
N SER A 18 -10.53 -2.67 0.82
CA SER A 18 -9.44 -3.08 1.73
C SER A 18 -8.57 -4.18 1.12
N LYS A 19 -9.17 -5.14 0.42
CA LYS A 19 -8.45 -6.19 -0.31
C LYS A 19 -7.65 -5.60 -1.46
N TYR A 20 -8.26 -4.76 -2.28
CA TYR A 20 -7.62 -4.08 -3.41
C TYR A 20 -6.43 -3.23 -2.97
N LEU A 21 -6.56 -2.49 -1.86
CA LEU A 21 -5.46 -1.71 -1.29
C LEU A 21 -4.24 -2.60 -0.99
N ARG A 22 -4.45 -3.75 -0.33
CA ARG A 22 -3.37 -4.66 0.06
C ARG A 22 -2.75 -5.41 -1.11
N GLU A 23 -3.59 -5.92 -2.00
CA GLU A 23 -3.16 -6.83 -3.06
C GLU A 23 -2.70 -6.10 -4.32
N THR A 24 -3.19 -4.89 -4.56
CA THR A 24 -2.88 -4.13 -5.79
C THR A 24 -2.10 -2.87 -5.48
N VAL A 25 -2.66 -1.96 -4.69
CA VAL A 25 -2.08 -0.61 -4.49
C VAL A 25 -0.72 -0.68 -3.80
N ILE A 26 -0.60 -1.49 -2.74
CA ILE A 26 0.69 -1.71 -2.06
C ILE A 26 1.72 -2.35 -3.00
N ARG A 27 1.32 -3.35 -3.79
CA ARG A 27 2.25 -4.00 -4.74
C ARG A 27 2.73 -3.02 -5.80
N MET A 28 1.85 -2.15 -6.30
CA MET A 28 2.21 -1.12 -7.26
C MET A 28 3.25 -0.14 -6.70
N LEU A 29 3.10 0.28 -5.43
CA LEU A 29 4.09 1.12 -4.76
C LEU A 29 5.48 0.45 -4.71
N ILE A 30 5.53 -0.85 -4.41
CA ILE A 30 6.79 -1.59 -4.35
C ILE A 30 7.45 -1.67 -5.73
N ILE A 31 6.67 -1.92 -6.80
CA ILE A 31 7.18 -1.91 -8.18
C ILE A 31 7.77 -0.53 -8.52
N GLU A 32 7.14 0.55 -8.08
CA GLU A 32 7.65 1.91 -8.31
C GLU A 32 8.97 2.18 -7.59
N PHE A 33 9.16 1.61 -6.40
CA PHE A 33 10.45 1.63 -5.72
C PHE A 33 11.49 0.79 -6.49
N THR A 34 11.17 -0.44 -6.88
CA THR A 34 12.08 -1.31 -7.66
C THR A 34 12.50 -0.68 -8.99
N THR A 35 11.60 0.07 -9.63
CA THR A 35 11.84 0.75 -10.92
C THR A 35 12.47 2.13 -10.76
N LEU A 36 12.70 2.59 -9.52
CA LEU A 36 13.18 3.94 -9.20
C LEU A 36 12.28 5.07 -9.73
N ALA A 37 11.02 4.77 -10.08
CA ALA A 37 10.03 5.76 -10.46
C ALA A 37 9.69 6.68 -9.27
N VAL A 38 9.78 6.12 -8.06
CA VAL A 38 9.74 6.87 -6.81
C VAL A 38 10.87 6.36 -5.91
N SER A 39 11.63 7.26 -5.30
CA SER A 39 12.73 6.93 -4.41
C SER A 39 12.73 7.91 -3.23
N PRO A 40 11.97 7.62 -2.16
CA PRO A 40 11.99 8.47 -0.97
C PRO A 40 13.37 8.42 -0.32
N VAL A 41 13.95 9.58 -0.03
CA VAL A 41 15.30 9.70 0.54
C VAL A 41 15.30 9.83 2.06
N ASP A 42 14.12 10.01 2.66
CA ASP A 42 13.93 10.16 4.10
C ASP A 42 12.52 9.68 4.51
N GLY A 43 12.28 9.57 5.82
CA GLY A 43 10.98 9.15 6.36
C GLY A 43 9.84 10.10 5.99
N THR A 44 10.12 11.38 5.81
CA THR A 44 9.13 12.41 5.42
C THR A 44 8.64 12.18 3.99
N SER A 45 9.55 11.99 3.05
CA SER A 45 9.24 11.71 1.63
C SER A 45 8.58 10.35 1.46
N LEU A 46 8.96 9.33 2.26
CA LEU A 46 8.28 8.03 2.29
C LEU A 46 6.83 8.18 2.76
N THR A 47 6.61 8.87 3.89
CA THR A 47 5.27 9.12 4.44
C THR A 47 4.40 9.89 3.44
N ALA A 48 4.94 10.94 2.81
CA ALA A 48 4.23 11.71 1.81
C ALA A 48 3.89 10.87 0.56
N THR A 49 4.80 9.98 0.14
CA THR A 49 4.56 9.06 -0.99
C THR A 49 3.42 8.10 -0.70
N MET A 50 3.42 7.48 0.49
CA MET A 50 2.34 6.59 0.91
C MET A 50 0.99 7.31 0.94
N HIS A 51 0.94 8.50 1.54
CA HIS A 51 -0.29 9.29 1.62
C HIS A 51 -0.80 9.75 0.25
N ARG A 52 0.07 10.17 -0.69
CA ARG A 52 -0.34 10.52 -2.06
C ARG A 52 -0.97 9.33 -2.81
N ARG A 53 -0.63 8.10 -2.42
CA ARG A 53 -1.22 6.86 -2.97
C ARG A 53 -2.45 6.37 -2.20
N GLY A 54 -2.92 7.12 -1.20
CA GLY A 54 -4.02 6.70 -0.33
C GLY A 54 -3.65 5.53 0.60
N ILE A 55 -2.35 5.27 0.78
CA ILE A 55 -1.86 4.20 1.66
C ILE A 55 -1.64 4.79 3.05
N ASN A 56 -2.38 4.29 4.03
CA ASN A 56 -2.20 4.66 5.42
C ASN A 56 -0.89 4.08 5.98
N MET A 57 -0.20 4.83 6.85
CA MET A 57 1.07 4.40 7.45
C MET A 57 0.99 3.10 8.27
N ARG A 58 -0.19 2.67 8.72
CA ARG A 58 -0.37 1.35 9.36
C ARG A 58 0.06 0.17 8.48
N TYR A 59 0.12 0.38 7.16
CA TYR A 59 0.56 -0.62 6.20
C TYR A 59 2.08 -0.64 6.00
N LEU A 60 2.83 0.27 6.61
CA LEU A 60 4.30 0.33 6.47
C LEU A 60 4.96 -0.99 6.88
N GLY A 61 4.48 -1.65 7.93
CA GLY A 61 5.01 -2.97 8.34
C GLY A 61 4.81 -4.05 7.28
N ILE A 62 3.66 -4.05 6.58
CA ILE A 62 3.43 -4.99 5.47
C ILE A 62 4.37 -4.69 4.31
N ILE A 63 4.57 -3.41 3.96
CA ILE A 63 5.49 -3.00 2.90
C ILE A 63 6.91 -3.45 3.25
N ALA A 64 7.38 -3.18 4.46
CA ALA A 64 8.71 -3.57 4.92
C ALA A 64 8.91 -5.08 4.87
N ASN A 65 7.93 -5.87 5.28
CA ASN A 65 7.99 -7.33 5.19
C ASN A 65 8.12 -7.81 3.73
N ILE A 66 7.30 -7.28 2.83
CA ILE A 66 7.37 -7.66 1.39
C ILE A 66 8.73 -7.27 0.80
N VAL A 67 9.24 -6.08 1.10
CA VAL A 67 10.56 -5.62 0.63
C VAL A 67 11.68 -6.53 1.14
N ASN A 68 11.59 -6.99 2.39
CA ASN A 68 12.55 -7.92 2.97
C ASN A 68 12.47 -9.31 2.32
N GLU A 69 11.26 -9.81 2.04
CA GLU A 69 11.02 -11.10 1.38
C GLU A 69 11.49 -11.15 -0.09
N LEU A 70 11.46 -10.01 -0.79
CA LEU A 70 11.85 -9.94 -2.20
C LEU A 70 13.36 -10.06 -2.44
N GLU A 71 14.19 -9.83 -1.41
CA GLU A 71 15.67 -9.83 -1.49
C GLU A 71 16.26 -9.08 -2.70
N ASP A 72 15.55 -8.07 -3.22
CA ASP A 72 15.97 -7.31 -4.41
C ASP A 72 16.90 -6.15 -4.04
N HIS A 73 18.13 -6.17 -4.56
CA HIS A 73 19.12 -5.09 -4.39
C HIS A 73 18.63 -3.74 -4.92
N LYS A 74 17.68 -3.74 -5.86
CA LYS A 74 17.07 -2.51 -6.35
C LYS A 74 16.29 -1.79 -5.27
N LEU A 75 15.94 -2.44 -4.16
CA LEU A 75 15.24 -1.84 -3.03
C LEU A 75 16.18 -1.32 -1.93
N ASP A 76 17.50 -1.41 -2.09
CA ASP A 76 18.46 -1.02 -1.05
C ASP A 76 18.44 0.50 -0.75
N HIS A 77 17.86 1.31 -1.64
CA HIS A 77 17.67 2.75 -1.44
C HIS A 77 16.47 3.10 -0.53
N ILE A 78 15.60 2.14 -0.21
CA ILE A 78 14.47 2.31 0.72
C ILE A 78 14.55 1.40 1.96
N LYS A 79 15.54 0.50 2.02
CA LYS A 79 15.79 -0.37 3.17
C LYS A 79 16.49 0.39 4.29
#